data_AF-A0A960D0S4-F1
#
_entry.id   AF-A0A960D0S4-F1
#
_cell.length_a   1.000
_cell.length_b   1.000
_cell.length_c   1.000
_cell.angle_alpha   90.00
_cell.angle_beta   90.00
_cell.angle_gamma   90.00
#
_symmetry.space_group_name_H-M   'P 1'
#
loop_
_entity.id
_entity.type
_entity.pdbx_description
1 polymer ?
#
loop_
_entity_poly.entity_id
_entity_poly.type
_entity_poly.pdbx_seq_one_letter_code
_entity_poly.pdbx_strand_id
1 'polypeptide(L)'
;APIWWCEQAIGKGGFNDGGYWVVTKHKDVKEVSRRNDVYLSAPNTALPQFPDDMTREDIDMQRVIMLNMDGEHHDRLRRIISRGFTPRAVGRLQDELNERAQRIAKAAAAEGSGDFVEQVACELPLQAIADLLGVPQEDRLKLFRWSNEMTGNGDPEFADVDSKQSSLEVLAYAMHMAGVKAEHPGNDIVTALI
;
A
#
# COMPACT_ATOMS: atom_id res chain seq x y z
N ALA A 1 24.89 -14.35 -13.56
CA ALA A 1 25.51 -13.93 -12.28
C ALA A 1 24.38 -13.64 -11.28
N PRO A 2 24.58 -13.79 -9.95
CA PRO A 2 23.53 -13.53 -8.95
C PRO A 2 23.13 -12.05 -8.84
N ILE A 3 24.01 -11.16 -9.30
CA ILE A 3 23.78 -9.74 -9.51
C ILE A 3 24.13 -9.44 -10.97
N TRP A 4 23.27 -8.74 -11.70
CA TRP A 4 23.53 -8.33 -13.08
C TRP A 4 22.80 -7.03 -13.43
N TRP A 5 23.28 -6.36 -14.48
CA TRP A 5 22.67 -5.15 -15.02
C TRP A 5 21.56 -5.52 -16.01
N CYS A 6 20.37 -4.94 -15.83
CA CYS A 6 19.25 -5.02 -16.75
C CYS A 6 19.11 -3.66 -17.45
N GLU A 7 19.40 -3.62 -18.75
CA GLU A 7 19.29 -2.38 -19.54
C GLU A 7 17.82 -1.95 -19.72
N GLN A 8 17.61 -0.63 -19.73
CA GLN A 8 16.32 0.00 -19.97
C GLN A 8 16.53 1.29 -20.76
N ALA A 9 15.61 1.59 -21.69
CA ALA A 9 15.64 2.85 -22.41
C ALA A 9 15.47 4.04 -21.44
N ILE A 10 16.27 5.09 -21.64
CA ILE A 10 16.14 6.34 -20.90
C ILE A 10 14.72 6.92 -21.12
N GLY A 11 14.10 7.39 -20.05
CA GLY A 11 12.75 7.94 -20.03
C GLY A 11 11.65 6.89 -19.87
N LYS A 12 11.96 5.58 -20.00
CA LYS A 12 10.95 4.52 -19.88
C LYS A 12 10.41 4.48 -18.45
N GLY A 13 9.11 4.72 -18.30
CA GLY A 13 8.45 4.77 -17.00
C GLY A 13 9.01 5.84 -16.07
N GLY A 14 9.51 6.96 -16.63
CA GLY A 14 10.04 8.12 -15.90
C GLY A 14 11.48 7.98 -15.39
N PHE A 15 12.11 6.81 -15.58
CA PHE A 15 13.49 6.56 -15.14
C PHE A 15 14.53 7.01 -16.17
N ASN A 16 15.62 7.61 -15.71
CA ASN A 16 16.66 8.20 -16.58
C ASN A 16 18.05 7.56 -16.42
N ASP A 17 18.11 6.37 -15.81
CA ASP A 17 19.37 5.73 -15.39
C ASP A 17 19.91 4.69 -16.38
N GLY A 18 19.19 4.41 -17.48
CA GLY A 18 19.61 3.47 -18.53
C GLY A 18 19.48 1.99 -18.16
N GLY A 19 18.91 1.68 -16.99
CA GLY A 19 18.75 0.32 -16.48
C GLY A 19 18.81 0.24 -14.95
N TYR A 20 18.89 -0.97 -14.44
CA TYR A 20 18.99 -1.25 -13.00
C TYR A 20 19.76 -2.53 -12.71
N TRP A 21 20.30 -2.64 -11.49
CA TRP A 21 20.92 -3.87 -11.01
C TRP A 21 19.88 -4.80 -10.41
N VAL A 22 19.82 -6.05 -10.91
CA VAL A 22 18.98 -7.10 -10.34
C VAL A 22 19.77 -7.86 -9.28
N VAL A 23 19.20 -8.00 -8.09
CA VAL A 23 19.81 -8.69 -6.94
C VAL A 23 18.96 -9.91 -6.57
N THR A 24 19.51 -11.12 -6.67
CA THR A 24 18.71 -12.37 -6.55
C THR A 24 19.07 -13.27 -5.37
N LYS A 25 20.16 -12.99 -4.64
CA LYS A 25 20.51 -13.79 -3.47
C LYS A 25 19.99 -13.10 -2.21
N HIS A 26 19.34 -13.89 -1.35
CA HIS A 26 18.80 -13.41 -0.08
C HIS A 26 19.79 -12.58 0.74
N LYS A 27 21.06 -13.01 0.82
CA LYS A 27 22.10 -12.28 1.58
C LYS A 27 22.33 -10.87 1.02
N ASP A 28 22.29 -10.71 -0.30
CA ASP A 28 22.59 -9.44 -0.98
C ASP A 28 21.36 -8.53 -0.93
N VAL A 29 20.14 -9.08 -1.09
CA VAL A 29 18.89 -8.34 -0.86
C VAL A 29 18.85 -7.78 0.56
N LYS A 30 19.19 -8.61 1.57
CA LYS A 30 19.24 -8.16 2.97
C LYS A 30 20.30 -7.08 3.19
N GLU A 31 21.43 -7.14 2.51
CA GLU A 31 22.45 -6.09 2.58
C GLU A 31 21.93 -4.77 2.02
N VAL A 32 21.36 -4.79 0.81
CA VAL A 32 20.74 -3.63 0.17
C VAL A 32 19.67 -3.00 1.07
N SER A 33 18.75 -3.81 1.60
CA SER A 33 17.68 -3.33 2.49
C SER A 33 18.17 -2.76 3.82
N ARG A 34 19.35 -3.16 4.29
CA ARG A 34 19.92 -2.66 5.56
C ARG A 34 20.72 -1.37 5.38
N ARG A 35 21.29 -1.17 4.21
CA ARG A 35 22.17 -0.04 3.90
C ARG A 35 21.39 1.11 3.30
N ASN A 36 20.45 1.65 4.07
CA ASN A 36 19.68 2.84 3.72
C ASN A 36 20.51 4.14 3.72
N ASP A 37 21.80 4.05 4.03
CA ASP A 37 22.82 5.09 3.83
C ASP A 37 23.33 5.14 2.37
N VAL A 38 23.17 4.05 1.62
CA VAL A 38 23.65 3.92 0.24
C VAL A 38 22.52 3.66 -0.74
N TYR A 39 21.61 2.74 -0.40
CA TYR A 39 20.47 2.38 -1.23
C TYR A 39 19.25 3.15 -0.76
N LEU A 40 19.11 4.34 -1.32
CA LEU A 40 18.07 5.31 -0.99
C LEU A 40 16.78 5.01 -1.74
N SER A 41 15.63 5.16 -1.06
CA SER A 41 14.31 5.01 -1.67
C SER A 41 13.83 6.30 -2.34
N ALA A 42 14.18 7.48 -1.83
CA ALA A 42 13.64 8.75 -2.31
C ALA A 42 14.01 9.08 -3.77
N PRO A 43 15.24 8.83 -4.26
CA PRO A 43 15.61 9.22 -5.61
C PRO A 43 14.71 8.64 -6.71
N ASN A 44 14.37 7.35 -6.63
CA ASN A 44 13.66 6.62 -7.69
C ASN A 44 12.53 5.71 -7.17
N THR A 45 12.08 5.91 -5.92
CA THR A 45 11.07 5.09 -5.23
C THR A 45 11.53 3.65 -4.97
N ALA A 46 10.73 2.90 -4.21
CA ALA A 46 10.93 1.46 -4.03
C ALA A 46 10.37 0.60 -5.19
N LEU A 47 9.65 1.21 -6.14
CA LEU A 47 9.03 0.51 -7.26
C LEU A 47 10.00 0.50 -8.46
N PRO A 48 10.32 -0.68 -9.03
CA PRO A 48 11.30 -0.78 -10.11
C PRO A 48 10.70 -0.50 -11.50
N GLN A 49 9.37 -0.36 -11.61
CA GLN A 49 8.69 -0.23 -12.89
C GLN A 49 7.40 0.58 -12.73
N PHE A 50 7.13 1.42 -13.73
CA PHE A 50 5.92 2.19 -13.90
C PHE A 50 5.42 2.07 -15.36
N PRO A 51 4.16 2.46 -15.64
CA PRO A 51 3.67 2.62 -17.02
C PRO A 51 4.60 3.52 -17.84
N ASP A 52 4.73 3.23 -19.13
CA ASP A 52 5.72 3.88 -20.00
C ASP A 52 5.49 5.39 -20.17
N ASP A 53 4.27 5.88 -19.97
CA ASP A 53 3.86 7.28 -20.02
C ASP A 53 4.07 8.04 -18.70
N MET A 54 4.50 7.36 -17.64
CA MET A 54 4.79 8.00 -16.35
C MET A 54 5.95 9.00 -16.48
N THR A 55 5.72 10.22 -15.99
CA THR A 55 6.74 11.28 -16.07
C THR A 55 7.69 11.23 -14.89
N ARG A 56 8.83 11.94 -15.02
CA ARG A 56 9.75 12.12 -13.90
C ARG A 56 9.09 12.86 -12.73
N GLU A 57 8.23 13.83 -13.02
CA GLU A 57 7.50 14.60 -12.02
C GLU A 57 6.54 13.71 -11.24
N ASP A 58 5.83 12.80 -11.92
CA ASP A 58 4.95 11.81 -11.26
C ASP A 58 5.73 10.90 -10.29
N ILE A 59 6.96 10.48 -10.65
CA ILE A 59 7.84 9.72 -9.74
C ILE A 59 8.22 10.56 -8.52
N ASP A 60 8.64 11.82 -8.74
CA ASP A 60 9.09 12.68 -7.64
C ASP A 60 7.93 13.00 -6.67
N MET A 61 6.67 13.05 -7.16
CA MET A 61 5.47 13.18 -6.32
C MET A 61 5.27 11.98 -5.38
N GLN A 62 5.76 10.78 -5.71
CA GLN A 62 5.62 9.59 -4.85
C GLN A 62 6.41 9.69 -3.53
N ARG A 63 7.32 10.67 -3.40
CA ARG A 63 8.11 10.92 -2.17
C ARG A 63 7.28 11.37 -0.98
N VAL A 64 6.01 11.74 -1.20
CA VAL A 64 5.06 12.05 -0.11
C VAL A 64 4.65 10.81 0.69
N ILE A 65 4.86 9.61 0.14
CA ILE A 65 4.58 8.33 0.81
C ILE A 65 5.82 7.90 1.59
N MET A 66 5.66 7.54 2.86
CA MET A 66 6.77 7.14 3.75
C MET A 66 7.66 6.03 3.15
N LEU A 67 7.10 5.11 2.36
CA LEU A 67 7.86 4.06 1.65
C LEU A 67 9.00 4.62 0.77
N ASN A 68 8.80 5.82 0.23
CA ASN A 68 9.71 6.50 -0.69
C ASN A 68 10.44 7.68 -0.03
N MET A 69 10.58 7.65 1.30
CA MET A 69 11.35 8.64 2.05
C MET A 69 12.63 8.01 2.61
N ASP A 70 13.63 8.84 2.88
CA ASP A 70 14.88 8.45 3.53
C ASP A 70 15.16 9.30 4.78
N GLY A 71 16.16 8.87 5.56
CA GLY A 71 16.73 9.62 6.67
C GLY A 71 15.71 10.08 7.73
N GLU A 72 15.90 11.30 8.25
CA GLU A 72 15.11 11.80 9.37
C GLU A 72 13.60 11.90 9.09
N HIS A 73 13.23 12.12 7.82
CA HIS A 73 11.82 12.23 7.42
C HIS A 73 11.12 10.87 7.54
N HIS A 74 11.74 9.82 6.98
CA HIS A 74 11.28 8.45 7.15
C HIS A 74 11.25 8.05 8.63
N ASP A 75 12.33 8.29 9.38
CA ASP A 75 12.45 7.86 10.77
C ASP A 75 11.40 8.52 11.68
N ARG A 76 11.11 9.80 11.44
CA ARG A 76 10.07 10.52 12.17
C ARG A 76 8.69 9.89 11.94
N LEU A 77 8.30 9.69 10.68
CA LEU A 77 6.99 9.12 10.35
C LEU A 77 6.88 7.66 10.81
N ARG A 78 7.93 6.87 10.59
CA ARG A 78 7.98 5.46 11.02
C ARG A 78 7.78 5.33 12.52
N ARG A 79 8.40 6.21 13.32
CA ARG A 79 8.25 6.21 14.79
C ARG A 79 6.82 6.51 15.23
N ILE A 80 6.12 7.41 14.53
CA ILE A 80 4.72 7.76 14.81
C ILE A 80 3.81 6.58 14.42
N ILE A 81 3.89 6.13 13.16
CA ILE A 81 3.05 5.07 12.59
C ILE A 81 3.20 3.75 13.34
N SER A 82 4.41 3.38 13.76
CA SER A 82 4.68 2.10 14.44
C SER A 82 3.88 1.91 15.73
N ARG A 83 3.40 2.99 16.38
CA ARG A 83 2.55 2.91 17.58
C ARG A 83 1.23 2.21 17.32
N GLY A 84 0.75 2.29 16.09
CA GLY A 84 -0.48 1.64 15.65
C GLY A 84 -0.37 0.17 15.28
N PHE A 85 0.85 -0.33 15.10
CA PHE A 85 1.13 -1.71 14.69
C PHE A 85 1.78 -2.51 15.83
N THR A 86 1.48 -2.18 17.08
CA THR A 86 1.95 -2.96 18.23
C THR A 86 1.27 -4.34 18.26
N PRO A 87 1.89 -5.37 18.88
CA PRO A 87 1.26 -6.68 19.02
C PRO A 87 -0.13 -6.61 19.68
N ARG A 88 -0.33 -5.67 20.62
CA ARG A 88 -1.64 -5.43 21.24
C ARG A 88 -2.66 -4.85 20.27
N ALA A 89 -2.28 -3.86 19.45
CA ALA A 89 -3.18 -3.27 18.46
C ALA A 89 -3.61 -4.30 17.41
N VAL A 90 -2.66 -5.08 16.89
CA VAL A 90 -2.94 -6.17 15.94
C VAL A 90 -3.77 -7.28 16.58
N GLY A 91 -3.44 -7.68 17.81
CA GLY A 91 -4.17 -8.73 18.53
C GLY A 91 -5.64 -8.41 18.80
N ARG A 92 -6.01 -7.13 18.91
CA ARG A 92 -7.42 -6.71 19.05
C ARG A 92 -8.27 -7.04 17.82
N LEU A 93 -7.66 -7.13 16.64
CA LEU A 93 -8.34 -7.45 15.39
C LEU A 93 -8.50 -8.97 15.19
N GLN A 94 -7.80 -9.80 15.97
CA GLN A 94 -7.69 -11.22 15.68
C GLN A 94 -9.05 -11.93 15.72
N ASP A 95 -9.85 -11.70 16.77
CA ASP A 95 -11.14 -12.38 16.94
C ASP A 95 -12.13 -11.95 15.84
N GLU A 96 -12.23 -10.64 15.58
CA GLU A 96 -13.09 -10.08 14.53
C GLU A 96 -12.70 -10.57 13.13
N LEU A 97 -11.40 -10.59 12.81
CA LEU A 97 -10.89 -11.10 11.53
C LEU A 97 -11.12 -12.60 11.40
N ASN A 98 -11.00 -13.37 12.48
CA ASN A 98 -11.28 -14.80 12.45
C ASN A 98 -12.76 -15.07 12.18
N GLU A 99 -13.67 -14.35 12.83
CA GLU A 99 -15.11 -14.46 12.55
C GLU A 99 -15.45 -14.08 11.11
N ARG A 100 -14.86 -13.00 10.59
CA ARG A 100 -15.03 -12.57 9.19
C ARG A 100 -14.52 -13.63 8.23
N ALA A 101 -13.32 -14.16 8.44
CA ALA A 101 -12.75 -15.22 7.61
C ALA A 101 -13.66 -16.45 7.55
N GLN A 102 -14.23 -16.85 8.69
CA GLN A 102 -15.19 -17.96 8.75
C GLN A 102 -16.48 -17.66 7.96
N ARG A 103 -17.00 -16.43 8.02
CA ARG A 103 -18.19 -16.04 7.26
C ARG A 103 -17.92 -16.03 5.75
N ILE A 104 -16.81 -15.42 5.32
CA ILE A 104 -16.37 -15.36 3.93
C ILE A 104 -16.26 -16.77 3.35
N ALA A 105 -15.51 -17.66 4.03
CA ALA A 105 -15.32 -19.03 3.56
C ALA A 105 -16.62 -19.84 3.49
N LYS A 106 -17.53 -19.68 4.47
CA LYS A 106 -18.83 -20.37 4.48
C LYS A 106 -19.75 -19.88 3.37
N ALA A 107 -19.78 -18.57 3.10
CA ALA A 107 -20.58 -18.00 2.03
C ALA A 107 -20.12 -18.50 0.66
N ALA A 108 -18.82 -18.41 0.37
CA ALA A 108 -18.25 -18.92 -0.89
C ALA A 108 -18.49 -20.43 -1.06
N ALA A 109 -18.31 -21.22 0.01
CA ALA A 109 -18.56 -22.67 -0.05
C ALA A 109 -20.03 -23.03 -0.31
N ALA A 110 -20.98 -22.21 0.14
CA ALA A 110 -22.41 -22.44 -0.07
C ALA A 110 -22.83 -22.24 -1.54
N GLU A 111 -22.09 -21.43 -2.31
CA GLU A 111 -22.32 -21.25 -3.75
C GLU A 111 -21.81 -22.45 -4.58
N GLY A 112 -20.93 -23.28 -4.00
CA GLY A 112 -20.38 -24.50 -4.62
C GLY A 112 -19.28 -24.24 -5.66
N SER A 113 -19.32 -23.13 -6.38
CA SER A 113 -18.29 -22.68 -7.32
C SER A 113 -18.40 -21.17 -7.60
N GLY A 114 -17.28 -20.53 -7.93
CA GLY A 114 -17.26 -19.12 -8.31
C GLY A 114 -15.83 -18.58 -8.45
N ASP A 115 -15.68 -17.26 -8.49
CA ASP A 115 -14.37 -16.61 -8.51
C ASP A 115 -13.80 -16.54 -7.09
N PHE A 116 -12.73 -17.30 -6.85
CA PHE A 116 -12.07 -17.33 -5.54
C PHE A 116 -11.47 -15.98 -5.13
N VAL A 117 -11.01 -15.17 -6.08
CA VAL A 117 -10.44 -13.84 -5.79
C VAL A 117 -11.53 -12.95 -5.20
N GLU A 118 -12.66 -12.82 -5.91
CA GLU A 118 -13.79 -11.99 -5.49
C GLU A 118 -14.46 -12.55 -4.22
N GLN A 119 -14.69 -13.86 -4.16
CA GLN A 119 -15.50 -14.48 -3.12
C GLN A 119 -14.73 -14.78 -1.82
N VAL A 120 -13.39 -14.84 -1.86
CA VAL A 120 -12.58 -15.26 -0.71
C VAL A 120 -11.43 -14.30 -0.43
N ALA A 121 -10.58 -14.02 -1.43
CA ALA A 121 -9.31 -13.36 -1.19
C ALA A 121 -9.42 -11.85 -0.93
N CYS A 122 -10.35 -11.17 -1.62
CA CYS A 122 -10.45 -9.72 -1.59
C CYS A 122 -10.94 -9.17 -0.26
N GLU A 123 -11.97 -9.77 0.35
CA GLU A 123 -12.69 -9.12 1.46
C GLU A 123 -11.83 -8.96 2.72
N LEU A 124 -11.14 -10.02 3.16
CA LEU A 124 -10.49 -10.03 4.48
C LEU A 124 -9.38 -8.98 4.65
N PRO A 125 -8.43 -8.80 3.70
CA PRO A 125 -7.40 -7.75 3.81
C PRO A 125 -7.98 -6.34 3.95
N LEU A 126 -9.07 -6.04 3.26
CA LEU A 126 -9.70 -4.72 3.28
C LEU A 126 -10.41 -4.46 4.59
N GLN A 127 -11.12 -5.48 5.10
CA GLN A 127 -11.75 -5.40 6.42
C GLN A 127 -10.69 -5.17 7.49
N ALA A 128 -9.53 -5.82 7.40
CA ALA A 128 -8.41 -5.60 8.31
C ALA A 128 -7.90 -4.16 8.27
N ILE A 129 -7.73 -3.56 7.08
CA ILE A 129 -7.33 -2.16 6.94
C ILE A 129 -8.42 -1.23 7.49
N ALA A 130 -9.68 -1.48 7.15
CA ALA A 130 -10.82 -0.68 7.57
C ALA A 130 -11.01 -0.71 9.10
N ASP A 131 -10.92 -1.88 9.72
CA ASP A 131 -11.02 -2.05 11.17
C ASP A 131 -9.83 -1.37 11.88
N LEU A 132 -8.61 -1.54 11.35
CA LEU A 132 -7.42 -0.89 11.91
C LEU A 132 -7.54 0.64 11.89
N LEU A 133 -8.01 1.21 10.77
CA LEU A 133 -8.21 2.65 10.58
C LEU A 133 -9.46 3.21 11.26
N GLY A 134 -10.36 2.35 11.75
CA GLY A 134 -11.64 2.78 12.33
C GLY A 134 -12.62 3.34 11.30
N VAL A 135 -12.58 2.81 10.08
CA VAL A 135 -13.46 3.17 8.96
C VAL A 135 -14.88 2.64 9.22
N PRO A 136 -15.92 3.49 9.16
CA PRO A 136 -17.31 3.09 9.28
C PRO A 136 -17.71 2.00 8.27
N GLN A 137 -18.60 1.10 8.65
CA GLN A 137 -18.98 -0.06 7.84
C GLN A 137 -19.53 0.35 6.46
N GLU A 138 -20.28 1.45 6.40
CA GLU A 138 -20.91 2.02 5.21
C GLU A 138 -19.91 2.57 4.18
N ASP A 139 -18.70 2.92 4.59
CA ASP A 139 -17.69 3.50 3.71
C ASP A 139 -16.68 2.47 3.18
N ARG A 140 -16.67 1.24 3.72
CA ARG A 140 -15.66 0.22 3.38
C ARG A 140 -15.67 -0.17 1.91
N LEU A 141 -16.84 -0.18 1.27
CA LEU A 141 -16.95 -0.50 -0.15
C LEU A 141 -16.30 0.57 -1.03
N LYS A 142 -16.36 1.85 -0.64
CA LYS A 142 -15.68 2.94 -1.37
C LYS A 142 -14.17 2.78 -1.25
N LEU A 143 -13.69 2.55 -0.02
CA LEU A 143 -12.27 2.33 0.25
C LEU A 143 -11.72 1.10 -0.49
N PHE A 144 -12.51 0.02 -0.57
CA PHE A 144 -12.19 -1.15 -1.37
C PHE A 144 -11.97 -0.80 -2.84
N ARG A 145 -12.96 -0.15 -3.45
CA ARG A 145 -12.91 0.23 -4.86
C ARG A 145 -11.65 1.04 -5.16
N TRP A 146 -11.41 2.10 -4.39
CA TRP A 146 -10.22 2.94 -4.59
C TRP A 146 -8.91 2.18 -4.40
N SER A 147 -8.82 1.29 -3.41
CA SER A 147 -7.59 0.52 -3.15
C SER A 147 -7.23 -0.41 -4.31
N ASN A 148 -8.23 -1.05 -4.94
CA ASN A 148 -8.02 -1.87 -6.13
C ASN A 148 -7.60 -1.03 -7.33
N GLU A 149 -8.32 0.08 -7.56
CA GLU A 149 -8.06 1.01 -8.66
C GLU A 149 -6.65 1.63 -8.61
N MET A 150 -6.09 1.82 -7.41
CA MET A 150 -4.74 2.36 -7.23
C MET A 150 -3.61 1.39 -7.63
N THR A 151 -3.86 0.08 -7.69
CA THR A 151 -2.81 -0.94 -7.85
C THR A 151 -2.88 -1.69 -9.19
N GLY A 152 -4.02 -1.61 -9.90
CA GLY A 152 -4.31 -2.40 -11.10
C GLY A 152 -3.67 -1.93 -12.41
N ASN A 153 -2.99 -0.78 -12.45
CA ASN A 153 -2.60 -0.09 -13.69
C ASN A 153 -1.74 -0.89 -14.70
N GLY A 154 -1.10 -1.98 -14.26
CA GLY A 154 -0.29 -2.84 -15.13
C GLY A 154 -1.08 -3.90 -15.90
N ASP A 155 -2.38 -4.05 -15.60
CA ASP A 155 -3.25 -5.08 -16.16
C ASP A 155 -4.26 -4.46 -17.14
N PRO A 156 -4.36 -4.99 -18.40
CA PRO A 156 -5.30 -4.50 -19.40
C PRO A 156 -6.76 -4.45 -18.94
N GLU A 157 -7.16 -5.30 -18.00
CA GLU A 157 -8.51 -5.31 -17.41
C GLU A 157 -8.84 -4.02 -16.67
N PHE A 158 -7.82 -3.30 -16.19
CA PHE A 158 -7.96 -2.05 -15.43
C PHE A 158 -7.44 -0.83 -16.20
N ALA A 159 -7.22 -0.94 -17.52
CA ALA A 159 -6.63 0.14 -18.32
C ALA A 159 -7.46 1.44 -18.34
N ASP A 160 -8.77 1.35 -18.16
CA ASP A 160 -9.69 2.50 -18.15
C ASP A 160 -9.82 3.17 -16.77
N VAL A 161 -9.11 2.66 -15.75
CA VAL A 161 -9.18 3.18 -14.38
C VAL A 161 -8.22 4.35 -14.18
N ASP A 162 -8.75 5.51 -13.77
CA ASP A 162 -7.92 6.64 -13.35
C ASP A 162 -7.45 6.48 -11.88
N SER A 163 -6.34 5.76 -11.70
CA SER A 163 -5.70 5.58 -10.40
C SER A 163 -5.31 6.90 -9.70
N LYS A 164 -5.07 7.99 -10.45
CA LYS A 164 -4.76 9.30 -9.85
C LYS A 164 -6.00 9.87 -9.19
N GLN A 165 -7.17 9.74 -9.81
CA GLN A 165 -8.44 10.14 -9.21
C GLN A 165 -8.70 9.36 -7.92
N SER A 166 -8.58 8.02 -7.94
CA SER A 166 -8.81 7.19 -6.75
C SER A 166 -7.84 7.52 -5.61
N SER A 167 -6.58 7.84 -5.94
CA SER A 167 -5.58 8.30 -4.97
C SER A 167 -5.98 9.63 -4.29
N LEU A 168 -6.53 10.58 -5.07
CA LEU A 168 -7.02 11.85 -4.54
C LEU A 168 -8.25 11.65 -3.66
N GLU A 169 -9.18 10.77 -4.04
CA GLU A 169 -10.37 10.44 -3.26
C GLU A 169 -10.01 9.80 -1.91
N VAL A 170 -9.05 8.86 -1.90
CA VAL A 170 -8.53 8.25 -0.66
C VAL A 170 -7.86 9.30 0.24
N LEU A 171 -7.05 10.19 -0.32
CA LEU A 171 -6.39 11.24 0.44
C LEU A 171 -7.41 12.20 1.07
N ALA A 172 -8.39 12.66 0.30
CA ALA A 172 -9.46 13.54 0.77
C ALA A 172 -10.27 12.88 1.89
N TYR A 173 -10.62 11.59 1.73
CA TYR A 173 -11.33 10.82 2.75
C TYR A 173 -10.49 10.68 4.03
N ALA A 174 -9.21 10.35 3.92
CA ALA A 174 -8.31 10.22 5.06
C ALA A 174 -8.14 11.55 5.84
N MET A 175 -8.02 12.68 5.12
CA MET A 175 -7.96 14.01 5.74
C MET A 175 -9.26 14.36 6.45
N HIS A 176 -10.42 14.07 5.85
CA HIS A 176 -11.71 14.27 6.50
C HIS A 176 -11.85 13.41 7.77
N MET A 177 -11.47 12.13 7.69
CA MET A 177 -11.48 11.23 8.84
C MET A 177 -10.59 11.73 9.98
N ALA A 178 -9.39 12.22 9.68
CA ALA A 178 -8.51 12.81 10.69
C ALA A 178 -9.18 14.01 11.40
N GLY A 179 -9.88 14.87 10.65
CA GLY A 179 -10.66 15.98 11.23
C GLY A 179 -11.77 15.50 12.16
N VAL A 180 -12.57 14.53 11.73
CA VAL A 180 -13.65 13.95 12.56
C VAL A 180 -13.09 13.30 13.82
N LYS A 181 -11.99 12.54 13.72
CA LYS A 181 -11.37 11.85 14.86
C LYS A 181 -10.68 12.81 15.84
N ALA A 182 -10.27 14.01 15.39
CA ALA A 182 -9.75 15.04 16.27
C ALA A 182 -10.84 15.62 17.20
N GLU A 183 -12.07 15.74 16.71
CA GLU A 183 -13.23 16.21 17.49
C GLU A 183 -13.91 15.06 18.27
N HIS A 184 -13.90 13.86 17.70
CA HIS A 184 -14.55 12.66 18.23
C HIS A 184 -13.59 11.47 18.27
N PRO A 185 -12.66 11.44 19.25
CA PRO A 185 -11.65 10.40 19.35
C PRO A 185 -12.26 9.02 19.58
N GLY A 186 -11.80 8.05 18.79
CA GLY A 186 -12.22 6.66 18.82
C GLY A 186 -11.18 5.74 19.47
N ASN A 187 -11.42 4.44 19.32
CA ASN A 187 -10.53 3.38 19.80
C ASN A 187 -9.78 2.73 18.63
N ASP A 188 -9.27 3.56 17.71
CA ASP A 188 -8.63 3.19 16.45
C ASP A 188 -7.21 3.78 16.33
N ILE A 189 -6.48 3.36 15.28
CA ILE A 189 -5.12 3.83 15.04
C ILE A 189 -5.07 5.33 14.71
N VAL A 190 -6.09 5.88 14.03
CA VAL A 190 -6.07 7.26 13.55
C VAL A 190 -6.05 8.21 14.74
N THR A 191 -6.91 7.97 15.75
CA THR A 191 -6.89 8.71 17.02
C THR A 191 -5.54 8.62 17.76
N ALA A 192 -4.80 7.54 17.62
CA ALA A 192 -3.48 7.40 18.26
C ALA A 192 -2.34 8.13 17.50
N LEU A 193 -2.57 8.52 16.25
CA LEU A 193 -1.57 9.12 15.36
C LEU A 193 -1.68 10.66 15.25
N ILE A 194 -2.85 11.22 15.52
CA ILE A 194 -3.14 12.68 15.51
C ILE A 194 -3.09 13.26 16.92
#